data_AF-A0A1V8SF32-F1
#
_entry.id   AF-A0A1V8SF32-F1
#
_cell.length_a   1.000
_cell.length_b   1.000
_cell.length_c   1.000
_cell.angle_alpha   90.00
_cell.angle_beta   90.00
_cell.angle_gamma   90.00
#
_symmetry.space_group_name_H-M   'P 1'
#
loop_
_entity.id
_entity.type
_entity.pdbx_description
1 polymer ?
#
loop_
_entity_poly.entity_id
_entity_poly.type
_entity_poly.pdbx_seq_one_letter_code
_entity_poly.pdbx_strand_id
1 'polypeptide(L)'
;MARSLRKRALTRTKPSLDTRALRPMHRADLQRVLHEAAIALNVNIRLGYQVTRVDDNGAIPKLTIKGKDSMTADLIIGADGRRQDIERFKKYYKDYDPAIKLVLSHVTDANVWGLREARPSTWIGKSGRVILIGDAAHASLPWAGQGGGMAIEDAVSLSACLDRAEAATQIPELLKVFEDIRRPRCNLVQEWSATKGERARLTGGPELEKRDSTFASANAWIKAEPWDKRHIDDLPAFEAPNWKAWLSGHDAVDYTNRQLDKRYGARAKLHQRRI
;
A
#
# COMPACT_ATOMS: atom_id res chain seq x y z
N MET A 1 7.67 35.37 -23.42
CA MET A 1 6.20 35.15 -23.37
C MET A 1 5.84 34.37 -22.12
N ALA A 2 5.45 35.05 -21.04
CA ALA A 2 5.02 34.42 -19.80
C ALA A 2 3.54 33.98 -19.92
N ARG A 3 3.28 32.67 -20.08
CA ARG A 3 1.93 32.13 -20.00
C ARG A 3 1.43 32.28 -18.57
N SER A 4 0.44 33.15 -18.38
CA SER A 4 -0.27 33.40 -17.12
C SER A 4 -0.72 32.09 -16.46
N LEU A 5 -0.13 31.77 -15.31
CA LEU A 5 -0.54 30.68 -14.41
C LEU A 5 -1.90 30.94 -13.70
N ARG A 6 -2.58 32.07 -13.98
CA ARG A 6 -3.80 32.53 -13.29
C ARG A 6 -5.05 31.63 -13.43
N LYS A 7 -4.97 30.49 -14.12
CA LYS A 7 -6.10 29.55 -14.29
C LYS A 7 -5.86 28.16 -13.69
N ARG A 8 -4.81 27.95 -12.90
CA ARG A 8 -4.62 26.67 -12.18
C ARG A 8 -5.18 26.79 -10.77
N ALA A 9 -6.29 26.10 -10.52
CA ALA A 9 -6.84 25.99 -9.17
C ALA A 9 -5.86 25.22 -8.27
N LEU A 10 -5.32 25.87 -7.25
CA LEU A 10 -4.55 25.24 -6.20
C LEU A 10 -5.52 24.88 -5.07
N THR A 11 -5.72 23.59 -4.84
CA THR A 11 -6.47 23.10 -3.67
C THR A 11 -5.57 23.17 -2.44
N ARG A 12 -5.98 23.96 -1.43
CA ARG A 12 -5.28 24.09 -0.15
C ARG A 12 -6.10 23.38 0.93
N THR A 13 -5.58 22.28 1.46
CA THR A 13 -6.18 21.58 2.61
C THR A 13 -5.90 22.36 3.89
N LYS A 14 -6.95 22.74 4.64
CA LYS A 14 -6.80 23.11 6.06
C LYS A 14 -6.56 21.79 6.82
N PRO A 15 -5.49 21.66 7.63
CA PRO A 15 -5.35 20.52 8.53
C PRO A 15 -6.41 20.66 9.63
N SER A 16 -7.60 20.12 9.41
CA SER A 16 -8.57 19.91 10.49
C SER A 16 -8.33 18.54 11.09
N LEU A 17 -8.06 18.48 12.40
CA LEU A 17 -7.88 17.25 13.17
C LEU A 17 -9.16 16.38 13.27
N ASP A 18 -10.30 16.87 12.77
CA ASP A 18 -11.62 16.21 12.85
C ASP A 18 -12.00 15.38 11.61
N THR A 19 -11.02 14.84 10.87
CA THR A 19 -11.31 13.75 9.93
C THR A 19 -11.21 12.44 10.69
N ARG A 20 -12.26 12.04 11.41
CA ARG A 20 -12.28 10.78 12.21
C ARG A 20 -11.89 9.51 11.42
N ALA A 21 -11.95 9.55 10.09
CA ALA A 21 -11.60 8.44 9.21
C ALA A 21 -10.18 8.50 8.59
N LEU A 22 -9.47 9.63 8.65
CA LEU A 22 -8.14 9.80 8.02
C LEU A 22 -7.18 10.51 8.98
N ARG A 23 -5.99 9.95 9.18
CA ARG A 23 -4.97 10.50 10.07
C ARG A 23 -3.72 10.86 9.25
N PRO A 24 -3.58 12.13 8.80
CA PRO A 24 -2.32 12.56 8.22
C PRO A 24 -1.26 12.54 9.33
N MET A 25 -0.18 11.82 9.11
CA MET A 25 0.96 11.74 10.02
C MET A 25 2.26 11.61 9.23
N HIS A 26 3.34 12.08 9.82
CA HIS A 26 4.65 11.94 9.21
C HIS A 26 5.04 10.45 9.17
N ARG A 27 5.56 9.97 8.03
CA ARG A 27 5.90 8.55 7.84
C ARG A 27 6.85 8.05 8.93
N ALA A 28 7.85 8.85 9.28
CA ALA A 28 8.83 8.47 10.30
C ALA A 28 8.20 8.34 11.69
N ASP A 29 7.19 9.17 12.01
CA ASP A 29 6.49 9.07 13.30
C ASP A 29 5.62 7.82 13.36
N LEU A 30 4.91 7.49 12.28
CA LEU A 30 4.17 6.22 12.18
C LEU A 30 5.11 5.03 12.38
N GLN A 31 6.24 5.01 11.67
CA GLN A 31 7.23 3.95 11.77
C GLN A 31 7.80 3.84 13.17
N ARG A 32 8.07 4.97 13.84
CA ARG A 32 8.55 5.00 15.22
C ARG A 32 7.53 4.41 16.19
N VAL A 33 6.27 4.82 16.12
CA VAL A 33 5.19 4.28 16.97
C VAL A 33 5.01 2.77 16.76
N LEU A 34 5.03 2.31 15.50
CA LEU A 34 4.94 0.89 15.17
C LEU A 34 6.16 0.11 15.67
N HIS A 35 7.35 0.69 15.56
CA HIS A 35 8.59 0.09 16.08
C HIS A 35 8.54 -0.05 17.61
N GLU A 36 8.15 1.01 18.32
CA GLU A 36 7.99 1.00 19.78
C GLU A 36 6.98 -0.07 20.22
N ALA A 37 5.84 -0.18 19.53
CA ALA A 37 4.84 -1.21 19.79
C ALA A 37 5.36 -2.63 19.52
N ALA A 38 6.09 -2.84 18.42
CA ALA A 38 6.69 -4.13 18.10
C ALA A 38 7.71 -4.58 19.16
N ILE A 39 8.54 -3.66 19.65
CA ILE A 39 9.47 -3.92 20.75
C ILE A 39 8.72 -4.28 22.04
N ALA A 40 7.66 -3.55 22.38
CA ALA A 40 6.83 -3.85 23.54
C ALA A 40 6.18 -5.25 23.47
N LEU A 41 5.93 -5.75 22.25
CA LEU A 41 5.43 -7.10 21.97
C LEU A 41 6.56 -8.16 21.83
N ASN A 42 7.80 -7.81 22.17
CA ASN A 42 8.98 -8.67 22.09
C ASN A 42 9.29 -9.18 20.66
N VAL A 43 8.92 -8.42 19.62
CA VAL A 43 9.31 -8.73 18.25
C VAL A 43 10.83 -8.54 18.11
N ASN A 44 11.53 -9.57 17.63
CA ASN A 44 12.98 -9.53 17.42
C ASN A 44 13.32 -8.73 16.14
N ILE A 45 13.67 -7.45 16.31
CA ILE A 45 14.04 -6.55 15.21
C ILE A 45 15.57 -6.47 15.10
N ARG A 46 16.11 -6.83 13.93
CA ARG A 46 17.56 -6.82 13.64
C ARG A 46 17.90 -5.84 12.53
N LEU A 47 18.48 -4.69 12.90
CA LEU A 47 18.96 -3.70 11.94
C LEU A 47 20.36 -4.07 11.40
N GLY A 48 20.70 -3.59 10.21
CA GLY A 48 21.97 -3.91 9.54
C GLY A 48 22.02 -5.33 8.93
N TYR A 49 20.88 -6.03 8.86
CA TYR A 49 20.75 -7.35 8.23
C TYR A 49 20.22 -7.20 6.80
N GLN A 50 21.13 -6.89 5.87
CA GLN A 50 20.76 -6.80 4.46
C GLN A 50 20.58 -8.20 3.88
N VAL A 51 19.33 -8.63 3.69
CA VAL A 51 19.00 -9.81 2.89
C VAL A 51 19.37 -9.56 1.43
N THR A 52 20.17 -10.44 0.83
CA THR A 52 20.63 -10.34 -0.56
C THR A 52 20.07 -11.42 -1.47
N ARG A 53 19.62 -12.55 -0.89
CA ARG A 53 19.00 -13.64 -1.64
C ARG A 53 18.01 -14.40 -0.75
N VAL A 54 16.91 -14.82 -1.35
CA VAL A 54 16.01 -15.83 -0.82
C VAL A 54 16.14 -17.07 -1.71
N ASP A 55 16.52 -18.21 -1.13
CA ASP A 55 16.46 -19.50 -1.79
C ASP A 55 15.16 -20.21 -1.41
N ASP A 56 14.35 -20.48 -2.42
CA ASP A 56 13.01 -21.02 -2.27
C ASP A 56 12.83 -22.35 -3.01
N ASN A 57 13.93 -23.07 -3.26
CA ASN A 57 13.89 -24.34 -3.99
C ASN A 57 13.77 -25.57 -3.07
N GLY A 58 13.96 -25.40 -1.76
CA GLY A 58 13.88 -26.46 -0.75
C GLY A 58 12.57 -26.46 0.04
N ALA A 59 12.41 -27.47 0.92
CA ALA A 59 11.22 -27.61 1.77
C ALA A 59 11.09 -26.49 2.83
N ILE A 60 12.22 -25.92 3.26
CA ILE A 60 12.29 -24.75 4.15
C ILE A 60 13.10 -23.67 3.41
N PRO A 61 12.55 -22.46 3.23
CA PRO A 61 13.25 -21.41 2.51
C PRO A 61 14.41 -20.84 3.33
N LYS A 62 15.42 -20.31 2.62
CA LYS A 62 16.68 -19.86 3.19
C LYS A 62 17.02 -18.43 2.79
N LEU A 63 17.44 -17.61 3.75
CA LEU A 63 17.92 -16.25 3.57
C LEU A 63 19.44 -16.22 3.52
N THR A 64 20.00 -15.53 2.53
CA THR A 64 21.41 -15.08 2.53
C THR A 64 21.46 -13.63 2.98
N ILE A 65 22.32 -13.34 3.97
CA ILE A 65 22.48 -12.00 4.55
C ILE A 65 23.90 -11.53 4.28
N LYS A 66 24.06 -10.28 3.83
CA LYS A 66 25.37 -9.73 3.46
C LYS A 66 26.34 -9.75 4.64
N GLY A 67 27.44 -10.48 4.49
CA GLY A 67 28.50 -10.56 5.49
C GLY A 67 28.09 -11.25 6.80
N LYS A 68 27.05 -12.10 6.77
CA LYS A 68 26.55 -12.85 7.93
C LYS A 68 26.17 -14.27 7.53
N ASP A 69 25.98 -15.12 8.53
CA ASP A 69 25.46 -16.47 8.32
C ASP A 69 24.06 -16.45 7.73
N SER A 70 23.78 -17.46 6.90
CA SER A 70 22.45 -17.68 6.35
C SER A 70 21.45 -18.10 7.41
N MET A 71 20.18 -17.76 7.22
CA MET A 71 19.09 -18.12 8.14
C MET A 71 17.99 -18.90 7.41
N THR A 72 17.20 -19.69 8.14
CA THR A 72 16.01 -20.38 7.63
C THR A 72 14.79 -20.02 8.47
N ALA A 73 13.60 -20.14 7.89
CA ALA A 73 12.33 -19.89 8.58
C ALA A 73 11.18 -20.70 7.96
N ASP A 74 10.15 -21.00 8.73
CA ASP A 74 8.95 -21.71 8.22
C ASP A 74 8.17 -20.92 7.17
N LEU A 75 8.29 -19.59 7.22
CA LEU A 75 7.72 -18.61 6.30
C LEU A 75 8.66 -17.41 6.18
N ILE A 76 8.84 -16.92 4.96
CA ILE A 76 9.50 -15.63 4.68
C ILE A 76 8.48 -14.67 4.08
N ILE A 77 8.40 -13.46 4.64
CA ILE A 77 7.53 -12.39 4.16
C ILE A 77 8.40 -11.30 3.54
N GLY A 78 8.26 -11.10 2.22
CA GLY A 78 8.92 -10.03 1.47
C GLY A 78 8.12 -8.73 1.52
N ALA A 79 8.59 -7.75 2.30
CA ALA A 79 8.01 -6.40 2.44
C ALA A 79 9.06 -5.30 2.22
N ASP A 80 10.08 -5.57 1.40
CA ASP A 80 11.30 -4.78 1.23
C ASP A 80 11.20 -3.68 0.17
N GLY A 81 10.10 -3.62 -0.59
CA GLY A 81 9.90 -2.66 -1.66
C GLY A 81 11.00 -2.75 -2.74
N ARG A 82 11.19 -1.70 -3.54
CA ARG A 82 12.27 -1.65 -4.56
C ARG A 82 13.25 -0.50 -4.31
N ARG A 83 14.55 -0.79 -4.56
CA ARG A 83 15.65 0.20 -4.56
C ARG A 83 15.63 1.08 -5.82
N GLN A 84 16.11 2.32 -5.67
CA GLN A 84 16.00 3.40 -6.65
C GLN A 84 17.35 3.71 -7.34
N ASP A 85 17.27 4.39 -8.49
CA ASP A 85 18.40 4.81 -9.33
C ASP A 85 18.55 6.34 -9.31
N ILE A 86 19.65 6.81 -8.70
CA ILE A 86 19.95 8.22 -8.42
C ILE A 86 20.38 9.01 -9.65
N GLU A 87 20.96 8.36 -10.66
CA GLU A 87 21.53 9.04 -11.83
C GLU A 87 20.46 9.58 -12.79
N ARG A 88 19.26 8.99 -12.76
CA ARG A 88 18.12 9.41 -13.59
C ARG A 88 17.54 10.77 -13.18
N PHE A 89 17.73 11.20 -11.93
CA PHE A 89 17.14 12.43 -11.37
C PHE A 89 17.72 13.70 -11.96
N LYS A 90 19.05 13.78 -11.98
CA LYS A 90 19.80 14.97 -12.40
C LYS A 90 19.47 15.35 -13.85
N LYS A 91 19.13 14.35 -14.68
CA LYS A 91 18.79 14.53 -16.09
C LYS A 91 17.35 15.04 -16.32
N TYR A 92 16.42 14.85 -15.39
CA TYR A 92 14.99 15.08 -15.61
C TYR A 92 14.55 16.54 -15.44
N TYR A 93 15.20 17.31 -14.56
CA TYR A 93 14.79 18.68 -14.21
C TYR A 93 15.52 19.79 -14.97
N LYS A 94 16.39 19.45 -15.92
CA LYS A 94 17.24 20.42 -16.64
C LYS A 94 16.44 21.53 -17.37
N ASP A 95 15.22 21.21 -17.82
CA ASP A 95 14.38 22.09 -18.66
C ASP A 95 13.19 22.71 -17.88
N TYR A 96 13.17 22.58 -16.55
CA TYR A 96 12.08 23.11 -15.71
C TYR A 96 12.21 24.61 -15.43
N ASP A 97 11.11 25.20 -14.95
CA ASP A 97 10.97 26.62 -14.66
C ASP A 97 12.10 27.19 -13.77
N PRO A 98 12.58 28.43 -14.00
CA PRO A 98 13.62 29.06 -13.19
C PRO A 98 13.36 29.05 -11.68
N ALA A 99 12.11 29.15 -11.23
CA ALA A 99 11.78 29.07 -9.80
C ALA A 99 12.03 27.67 -9.22
N ILE A 100 11.75 26.61 -9.98
CA ILE A 100 12.07 25.24 -9.60
C ILE A 100 13.58 25.03 -9.58
N LYS A 101 14.30 25.59 -10.57
CA LYS A 101 15.77 25.53 -10.61
C LYS A 101 16.43 26.26 -9.42
N LEU A 102 15.87 27.38 -8.98
CA LEU A 102 16.33 28.11 -7.79
C LEU A 102 16.07 27.33 -6.50
N VAL A 103 14.92 26.69 -6.35
CA VAL A 103 14.68 25.80 -5.20
C VAL A 103 15.68 24.65 -5.23
N LEU A 104 15.88 24.02 -6.39
CA LEU A 104 16.85 22.93 -6.57
C LEU A 104 18.30 23.34 -6.29
N SER A 105 18.70 24.61 -6.49
CA SER A 105 20.07 25.05 -6.16
C SER A 105 20.38 25.09 -4.66
N HIS A 106 19.35 25.02 -3.81
CA HIS A 106 19.49 24.92 -2.36
C HIS A 106 19.27 23.49 -1.82
N VAL A 107 18.96 22.53 -2.69
CA VAL A 107 18.76 21.13 -2.29
C VAL A 107 20.11 20.41 -2.24
N THR A 108 20.55 20.06 -1.03
CA THR A 108 21.82 19.35 -0.80
C THR A 108 21.67 17.83 -0.90
N ASP A 109 20.45 17.31 -0.76
CA ASP A 109 20.11 15.90 -0.90
C ASP A 109 18.64 15.74 -1.35
N ALA A 110 18.36 14.74 -2.18
CA ALA A 110 17.03 14.50 -2.72
C ALA A 110 16.74 12.99 -2.87
N ASN A 111 15.59 12.57 -2.35
CA ASN A 111 15.04 11.25 -2.65
C ASN A 111 14.25 11.27 -3.95
N VAL A 112 14.63 10.40 -4.87
CA VAL A 112 14.09 10.38 -6.23
C VAL A 112 13.26 9.13 -6.40
N TRP A 113 11.96 9.33 -6.45
CA TRP A 113 10.99 8.25 -6.47
C TRP A 113 10.64 7.93 -7.92
N GLY A 114 11.22 6.85 -8.45
CA GLY A 114 10.76 6.29 -9.71
C GLY A 114 9.33 5.77 -9.53
N LEU A 115 8.35 6.40 -10.19
CA LEU A 115 6.98 5.90 -10.19
C LEU A 115 6.93 4.58 -10.96
N ARG A 116 6.64 3.48 -10.26
CA ARG A 116 6.61 2.13 -10.80
C ARG A 116 5.46 1.37 -10.18
N GLU A 117 4.96 0.39 -10.92
CA GLU A 117 3.97 -0.56 -10.44
C GLU A 117 4.58 -1.96 -10.34
N ALA A 118 4.04 -2.78 -9.44
CA ALA A 118 4.32 -4.21 -9.35
C ALA A 118 3.00 -4.97 -9.48
N ARG A 119 2.91 -5.89 -10.44
CA ARG A 119 1.74 -6.74 -10.69
C ARG A 119 2.16 -8.18 -11.03
N PRO A 120 2.85 -8.87 -10.12
CA PRO A 120 3.20 -10.26 -10.35
C PRO A 120 1.91 -11.10 -10.44
N SER A 121 1.94 -12.14 -11.28
CA SER A 121 0.79 -13.03 -11.46
C SER A 121 0.44 -13.81 -10.19
N THR A 122 1.43 -14.03 -9.32
CA THR A 122 1.28 -14.57 -7.96
C THR A 122 2.23 -13.89 -7.00
N TRP A 123 1.83 -13.78 -5.74
CA TRP A 123 2.58 -13.27 -4.62
C TRP A 123 3.30 -14.39 -3.86
N ILE A 124 2.97 -15.66 -4.17
CA ILE A 124 3.46 -16.85 -3.48
C ILE A 124 4.69 -17.40 -4.21
N GLY A 125 5.74 -17.70 -3.46
CA GLY A 125 6.95 -18.36 -3.94
C GLY A 125 6.73 -19.83 -4.30
N LYS A 126 7.72 -20.43 -4.95
CA LYS A 126 7.64 -21.81 -5.47
C LYS A 126 7.38 -22.84 -4.38
N SER A 127 7.95 -22.67 -3.19
CA SER A 127 7.74 -23.62 -2.08
C SER A 127 6.38 -23.51 -1.41
N GLY A 128 5.64 -22.42 -1.66
CA GLY A 128 4.47 -22.06 -0.86
C GLY A 128 4.82 -21.56 0.56
N ARG A 129 6.08 -21.18 0.81
CA ARG A 129 6.55 -20.65 2.10
C ARG A 129 7.25 -19.29 1.99
N VAL A 130 7.09 -18.64 0.85
CA VAL A 130 7.50 -17.25 0.62
C VAL A 130 6.27 -16.49 0.13
N ILE A 131 5.99 -15.33 0.70
CA ILE A 131 4.88 -14.46 0.28
C ILE A 131 5.36 -13.01 0.16
N LEU A 132 4.94 -12.32 -0.90
CA LEU A 132 5.13 -10.88 -1.07
C LEU A 132 3.91 -10.13 -0.51
N ILE A 133 4.14 -9.01 0.18
CA ILE A 133 3.08 -8.08 0.61
C ILE A 133 3.50 -6.61 0.37
N GLY A 134 2.55 -5.69 0.47
CA GLY A 134 2.81 -4.26 0.29
C GLY A 134 3.41 -3.95 -1.09
N ASP A 135 4.33 -2.98 -1.15
CA ASP A 135 4.93 -2.55 -2.41
C ASP A 135 5.70 -3.67 -3.15
N ALA A 136 6.15 -4.72 -2.46
CA ALA A 136 6.79 -5.87 -3.11
C ALA A 136 5.80 -6.66 -3.97
N ALA A 137 4.53 -6.74 -3.55
CA ALA A 137 3.46 -7.43 -4.27
C ALA A 137 2.66 -6.49 -5.18
N HIS A 138 2.35 -5.28 -4.73
CA HIS A 138 1.38 -4.40 -5.38
C HIS A 138 1.73 -2.92 -5.29
N ALA A 139 3.02 -2.56 -5.44
CA ALA A 139 3.43 -1.16 -5.61
C ALA A 139 2.49 -0.44 -6.59
N SER A 140 1.91 0.67 -6.14
CA SER A 140 0.93 1.46 -6.89
C SER A 140 1.47 2.84 -7.20
N LEU A 141 0.95 3.48 -8.24
CA LEU A 141 1.21 4.91 -8.45
C LEU A 141 0.64 5.71 -7.25
N PRO A 142 1.19 6.89 -6.90
CA PRO A 142 0.85 7.58 -5.65
C PRO A 142 -0.48 8.35 -5.71
N TRP A 143 -1.24 8.29 -6.82
CA TRP A 143 -2.42 9.12 -7.06
C TRP A 143 -3.63 8.74 -6.20
N ALA A 144 -3.72 7.50 -5.75
CA ALA A 144 -4.79 7.04 -4.85
C ALA A 144 -4.50 7.32 -3.37
N GLY A 145 -3.24 7.48 -2.96
CA GLY A 145 -2.85 7.63 -1.55
C GLY A 145 -3.10 6.39 -0.68
N GLN A 146 -3.27 5.21 -1.28
CA GLN A 146 -3.70 3.98 -0.58
C GLN A 146 -2.60 2.93 -0.38
N GLY A 147 -1.39 3.10 -0.95
CA GLY A 147 -0.34 2.07 -0.87
C GLY A 147 -0.02 1.63 0.57
N GLY A 148 0.16 2.58 1.48
CA GLY A 148 0.39 2.27 2.90
C GLY A 148 -0.80 1.60 3.59
N GLY A 149 -2.03 2.04 3.28
CA GLY A 149 -3.26 1.41 3.80
C GLY A 149 -3.40 -0.04 3.34
N MET A 150 -3.15 -0.31 2.05
CA MET A 150 -3.19 -1.66 1.50
C MET A 150 -2.12 -2.57 2.12
N ALA A 151 -0.91 -2.06 2.37
CA ALA A 151 0.13 -2.83 3.04
C ALA A 151 -0.23 -3.18 4.50
N ILE A 152 -0.94 -2.30 5.20
CA ILE A 152 -1.47 -2.58 6.55
C ILE A 152 -2.58 -3.65 6.48
N GLU A 153 -3.51 -3.52 5.52
CA GLU A 153 -4.55 -4.53 5.29
C GLU A 153 -3.93 -5.91 4.99
N ASP A 154 -2.85 -5.98 4.20
CA ASP A 154 -2.13 -7.23 3.97
C ASP A 154 -1.59 -7.85 5.25
N ALA A 155 -0.94 -7.04 6.11
CA ALA A 155 -0.33 -7.54 7.33
C ALA A 155 -1.39 -8.15 8.27
N VAL A 156 -2.53 -7.49 8.44
CA VAL A 156 -3.60 -7.99 9.32
C VAL A 156 -4.36 -9.17 8.73
N SER A 157 -4.61 -9.18 7.41
CA SER A 157 -5.22 -10.33 6.72
C SER A 157 -4.29 -11.55 6.72
N LEU A 158 -2.99 -11.36 6.45
CA LEU A 158 -2.02 -12.44 6.51
C LEU A 158 -1.94 -13.02 7.93
N SER A 159 -1.91 -12.15 8.95
CA SER A 159 -1.93 -12.58 10.34
C SER A 159 -3.19 -13.40 10.66
N ALA A 160 -4.37 -12.98 10.20
CA ALA A 160 -5.62 -13.72 10.41
C ALA A 160 -5.63 -15.08 9.69
N CYS A 161 -5.05 -15.17 8.49
CA CYS A 161 -4.84 -16.45 7.81
C CYS A 161 -3.89 -17.36 8.59
N LEU A 162 -2.74 -16.85 9.04
CA LEU A 162 -1.74 -17.65 9.77
C LEU A 162 -2.21 -18.06 11.17
N ASP A 163 -3.08 -17.29 11.82
CA ASP A 163 -3.68 -17.65 13.12
C ASP A 163 -4.61 -18.89 13.03
N ARG A 164 -4.99 -19.31 11.82
CA ARG A 164 -5.68 -20.59 11.56
C ARG A 164 -4.75 -21.79 11.51
N ALA A 165 -3.45 -21.58 11.33
CA ALA A 165 -2.50 -22.68 11.26
C ALA A 165 -2.34 -23.33 12.64
N GLU A 166 -2.59 -24.63 12.72
CA GLU A 166 -2.21 -25.47 13.86
C GLU A 166 -0.80 -26.05 13.68
N ALA A 167 -0.36 -26.20 12.43
CA ALA A 167 0.97 -26.67 12.08
C ALA A 167 1.54 -25.91 10.86
N ALA A 168 2.87 -25.81 10.79
CA ALA A 168 3.58 -25.16 9.68
C ALA A 168 3.31 -25.82 8.30
N THR A 169 2.82 -27.06 8.28
CA THR A 169 2.41 -27.77 7.06
C THR A 169 1.18 -27.16 6.39
N GLN A 170 0.35 -26.40 7.12
CA GLN A 170 -0.85 -25.75 6.60
C GLN A 170 -0.58 -24.37 5.98
N ILE A 171 0.61 -23.80 6.22
CA ILE A 171 0.99 -22.46 5.71
C ILE A 171 0.77 -22.31 4.19
N PRO A 172 1.21 -23.25 3.32
CA PRO A 172 1.04 -23.08 1.87
C PRO A 172 -0.42 -22.94 1.43
N GLU A 173 -1.35 -23.60 2.12
CA GLU A 173 -2.77 -23.48 1.80
C GLU A 173 -3.34 -22.13 2.24
N LEU A 174 -2.99 -21.69 3.46
CA LEU A 174 -3.46 -20.42 4.02
C LEU A 174 -2.92 -19.21 3.23
N LEU A 175 -1.72 -19.30 2.67
CA LEU A 175 -1.19 -18.26 1.78
C LEU A 175 -2.01 -18.11 0.49
N LYS A 176 -2.59 -19.20 -0.05
CA LYS A 176 -3.49 -19.11 -1.21
C LYS A 176 -4.76 -18.37 -0.86
N VAL A 177 -5.34 -18.65 0.31
CA VAL A 177 -6.54 -17.94 0.78
C VAL A 177 -6.25 -16.45 0.97
N PHE A 178 -5.09 -16.12 1.56
CA PHE A 178 -4.63 -14.74 1.67
C PHE A 178 -4.53 -14.05 0.30
N GLU A 179 -3.87 -14.69 -0.68
CA GLU A 179 -3.72 -14.14 -2.02
C GLU A 179 -5.08 -13.95 -2.74
N ASP A 180 -5.99 -14.93 -2.63
CA ASP A 180 -7.32 -14.88 -3.22
C ASP A 180 -8.16 -13.70 -2.67
N ILE A 181 -7.99 -13.37 -1.39
CA ILE A 181 -8.68 -12.25 -0.73
C ILE A 181 -8.06 -10.91 -1.14
N ARG A 182 -6.72 -10.81 -1.08
CA ARG A 182 -6.02 -9.53 -1.15
C ARG A 182 -5.71 -9.07 -2.57
N ARG A 183 -5.37 -9.99 -3.48
CA ARG A 183 -4.93 -9.64 -4.83
C ARG A 183 -6.00 -8.91 -5.64
N PRO A 184 -7.27 -9.33 -5.69
CA PRO A 184 -8.30 -8.61 -6.45
C PRO A 184 -8.53 -7.19 -5.93
N ARG A 185 -8.55 -7.00 -4.61
CA ARG A 185 -8.71 -5.69 -3.97
C ARG A 185 -7.53 -4.77 -4.25
N CYS A 186 -6.30 -5.26 -4.12
CA CYS A 186 -5.10 -4.46 -4.40
C CYS A 186 -5.00 -4.08 -5.88
N ASN A 187 -5.33 -5.00 -6.79
CA ASN A 187 -5.34 -4.74 -8.24
C ASN A 187 -6.34 -3.62 -8.59
N LEU A 188 -7.55 -3.66 -8.04
CA LEU A 188 -8.56 -2.62 -8.28
C LEU A 188 -8.09 -1.24 -7.78
N VAL A 189 -7.42 -1.18 -6.63
CA VAL A 189 -6.83 0.07 -6.10
C VAL A 189 -5.68 0.57 -6.97
N GLN A 190 -4.83 -0.33 -7.51
CA GLN A 190 -3.78 0.03 -8.45
C GLN A 190 -4.33 0.61 -9.75
N GLU A 191 -5.32 -0.06 -10.35
CA GLU A 191 -6.03 0.42 -11.55
C GLU A 191 -6.64 1.80 -11.29
N TRP A 192 -7.30 1.97 -10.15
CA TRP A 192 -7.85 3.26 -9.74
C TRP A 192 -6.79 4.35 -9.63
N SER A 193 -5.64 4.03 -9.05
CA SER A 193 -4.53 4.96 -8.95
C SER A 193 -3.97 5.34 -10.32
N ALA A 194 -3.85 4.38 -11.24
CA ALA A 194 -3.38 4.63 -12.59
C ALA A 194 -4.31 5.57 -13.37
N THR A 195 -5.62 5.29 -13.36
CA THR A 195 -6.63 6.14 -14.04
C THR A 195 -6.66 7.55 -13.44
N LYS A 196 -6.55 7.69 -12.12
CA LYS A 196 -6.41 9.02 -11.48
C LYS A 196 -5.17 9.76 -11.98
N GLY A 197 -4.06 9.06 -12.11
CA GLY A 197 -2.82 9.61 -12.62
C GLY A 197 -2.91 10.06 -14.08
N GLU A 198 -3.61 9.33 -14.94
CA GLU A 198 -3.89 9.75 -16.32
C GLU A 198 -4.71 11.04 -16.36
N ARG A 199 -5.82 11.09 -15.61
CA ARG A 199 -6.68 12.30 -15.51
C ARG A 199 -5.90 13.51 -14.98
N ALA A 200 -5.04 13.32 -13.98
CA ALA A 200 -4.23 14.39 -13.40
C ALA A 200 -3.17 14.96 -14.38
N ARG A 201 -2.73 14.17 -15.35
CA ARG A 201 -1.65 14.52 -16.28
C ARG A 201 -2.11 14.99 -17.66
N LEU A 202 -3.42 15.14 -17.89
CA LEU A 202 -3.95 15.71 -19.14
C LEU A 202 -3.31 17.08 -19.43
N THR A 203 -2.81 17.25 -20.66
CA THR A 203 -2.07 18.44 -21.10
C THR A 203 -2.84 19.34 -22.07
N GLY A 204 -4.00 18.89 -22.56
CA GLY A 204 -4.87 19.63 -23.48
C GLY A 204 -6.14 18.85 -23.83
N GLY A 205 -7.05 19.49 -24.58
CA GLY A 205 -8.24 18.86 -25.14
C GLY A 205 -9.52 18.98 -24.28
N PRO A 206 -10.68 18.56 -24.82
CA PRO A 206 -11.97 18.64 -24.13
C PRO A 206 -11.99 17.94 -22.77
N GLU A 207 -11.21 16.86 -22.61
CA GLU A 207 -11.09 16.10 -21.37
C GLU A 207 -10.40 16.91 -20.27
N LEU A 208 -9.42 17.75 -20.62
CA LEU A 208 -8.78 18.68 -19.70
C LEU A 208 -9.78 19.73 -19.21
N GLU A 209 -10.55 20.32 -20.14
CA GLU A 209 -11.55 21.35 -19.82
C GLU A 209 -12.67 20.79 -18.93
N LYS A 210 -13.11 19.56 -19.21
CA LYS A 210 -14.07 18.83 -18.36
C LYS A 210 -13.51 18.55 -16.97
N ARG A 211 -12.25 18.13 -16.85
CA ARG A 211 -11.61 17.93 -15.54
C ARG A 211 -11.52 19.23 -14.76
N ASP A 212 -11.03 20.30 -15.39
CA ASP A 212 -10.80 21.59 -14.72
C ASP A 212 -12.12 22.24 -14.29
N SER A 213 -13.17 22.15 -15.11
CA SER A 213 -14.54 22.58 -14.73
C SER A 213 -15.13 21.73 -13.61
N THR A 214 -14.86 20.42 -13.58
CA THR A 214 -15.26 19.54 -12.46
C THR A 214 -14.54 19.93 -11.18
N PHE A 215 -13.23 20.19 -11.22
CA PHE A 215 -12.48 20.63 -10.04
C PHE A 215 -12.86 22.03 -9.56
N ALA A 216 -13.23 22.93 -10.48
CA ALA A 216 -13.69 24.28 -10.14
C ALA A 216 -15.12 24.29 -9.57
N SER A 217 -16.00 23.41 -10.06
CA SER A 217 -17.39 23.28 -9.59
C SER A 217 -17.54 22.39 -8.37
N ALA A 218 -16.56 21.49 -8.12
CA ALA A 218 -16.45 20.78 -6.87
C ALA A 218 -16.10 21.78 -5.76
N ASN A 219 -17.13 22.32 -5.10
CA ASN A 219 -16.97 22.96 -3.80
C ASN A 219 -16.13 22.02 -2.93
N ALA A 220 -14.91 22.46 -2.63
CA ALA A 220 -13.78 21.66 -2.17
C ALA A 220 -13.99 21.10 -0.76
N TRP A 221 -14.97 20.22 -0.62
CA TRP A 221 -15.19 19.37 0.51
C TRP A 221 -15.79 18.12 -0.10
N ILE A 222 -15.03 17.03 -0.05
CA ILE A 222 -15.67 15.74 0.16
C ILE A 222 -16.54 16.00 1.39
N LYS A 223 -17.85 16.28 1.22
CA LYS A 223 -18.81 16.04 2.30
C LYS A 223 -18.45 14.62 2.68
N ALA A 224 -17.83 14.47 3.84
CA ALA A 224 -17.58 13.15 4.36
C ALA A 224 -18.99 12.61 4.54
N GLU A 225 -19.51 11.92 3.53
CA GLU A 225 -20.75 11.17 3.70
C GLU A 225 -20.54 10.41 5.00
N PRO A 226 -21.40 10.66 6.01
CA PRO A 226 -21.20 10.06 7.32
C PRO A 226 -21.02 8.57 7.08
N TRP A 227 -19.92 8.03 7.55
CA TRP A 227 -19.61 6.62 7.34
C TRP A 227 -20.77 5.81 7.94
N ASP A 228 -21.54 5.17 7.06
CA ASP A 228 -22.81 4.51 7.39
C ASP A 228 -22.60 3.14 8.04
N LYS A 229 -21.34 2.81 8.35
CA LYS A 229 -20.87 1.53 8.89
C LYS A 229 -21.17 0.32 8.01
N ARG A 230 -21.60 0.53 6.76
CA ARG A 230 -21.85 -0.59 5.84
C ARG A 230 -20.53 -1.07 5.29
N HIS A 231 -20.24 -2.34 5.57
CA HIS A 231 -19.15 -3.07 4.95
C HIS A 231 -19.61 -3.56 3.58
N ILE A 232 -18.81 -3.24 2.55
CA ILE A 232 -19.07 -3.68 1.19
C ILE A 232 -17.87 -4.49 0.76
N ASP A 233 -18.11 -5.76 0.48
CA ASP A 233 -17.08 -6.73 0.12
C ASP A 233 -16.92 -6.82 -1.40
N ASP A 234 -18.04 -6.72 -2.13
CA ASP A 234 -18.07 -6.83 -3.58
C ASP A 234 -17.26 -5.71 -4.22
N LEU A 235 -16.46 -6.07 -5.23
CA LEU A 235 -15.67 -5.12 -5.99
C LEU A 235 -16.61 -4.14 -6.71
N PRO A 236 -16.58 -2.85 -6.38
CA PRO A 236 -17.45 -1.87 -7.01
C PRO A 236 -16.96 -1.58 -8.44
N ALA A 237 -17.87 -1.16 -9.31
CA ALA A 237 -17.48 -0.45 -10.50
C ALA A 237 -16.74 0.85 -10.13
N PHE A 238 -15.84 1.29 -11.00
CA PHE A 238 -15.02 2.49 -10.79
C PHE A 238 -15.90 3.72 -10.52
N GLU A 239 -15.62 4.44 -9.42
CA GLU A 239 -16.39 5.64 -9.00
C GLU A 239 -17.90 5.40 -8.76
N ALA A 240 -18.32 4.15 -8.59
CA ALA A 240 -19.69 3.85 -8.18
C ALA A 240 -20.00 4.49 -6.81
N PRO A 241 -21.28 4.78 -6.49
CA PRO A 241 -21.67 5.43 -5.23
C PRO A 241 -21.13 4.72 -3.98
N ASN A 242 -20.96 3.40 -4.07
CA ASN A 242 -20.43 2.56 -2.99
C ASN A 242 -18.89 2.52 -2.90
N TRP A 243 -18.15 3.15 -3.82
CA TRP A 243 -16.67 3.10 -3.86
C TRP A 243 -16.04 3.51 -2.54
N LYS A 244 -16.53 4.60 -1.94
CA LYS A 244 -15.96 5.14 -0.70
C LYS A 244 -16.21 4.23 0.50
N ALA A 245 -17.41 3.64 0.58
CA ALA A 245 -17.75 2.67 1.61
C ALA A 245 -16.93 1.38 1.46
N TRP A 246 -16.79 0.87 0.23
CA TRP A 246 -15.92 -0.27 -0.07
C TRP A 246 -14.44 0.00 0.25
N LEU A 247 -13.93 1.19 -0.08
CA LEU A 247 -12.51 1.49 0.15
C LEU A 247 -12.23 1.76 1.62
N SER A 248 -12.95 2.71 2.24
CA SER A 248 -12.64 3.21 3.59
C SER A 248 -13.38 2.49 4.71
N GLY A 249 -14.45 1.75 4.40
CA GLY A 249 -15.24 0.98 5.36
C GLY A 249 -14.89 -0.50 5.39
N HIS A 250 -13.85 -0.94 4.68
CA HIS A 250 -13.44 -2.34 4.68
C HIS A 250 -12.80 -2.71 6.01
N ASP A 251 -13.30 -3.77 6.63
CA ASP A 251 -12.64 -4.43 7.76
C ASP A 251 -11.93 -5.68 7.22
N ALA A 252 -10.62 -5.55 7.00
CA ALA A 252 -9.81 -6.62 6.42
C ALA A 252 -9.73 -7.85 7.34
N VAL A 253 -9.82 -7.68 8.66
CA VAL A 253 -9.75 -8.79 9.62
C VAL A 253 -11.06 -9.55 9.64
N ASP A 254 -12.19 -8.85 9.76
CA ASP A 254 -13.52 -9.46 9.72
C ASP A 254 -13.74 -10.17 8.37
N TYR A 255 -13.46 -9.49 7.26
CA TYR A 255 -13.61 -10.08 5.93
C TYR A 255 -12.77 -11.34 5.77
N THR A 256 -11.48 -11.29 6.13
CA THR A 256 -10.60 -12.47 6.06
C THR A 256 -11.13 -13.62 6.92
N ASN A 257 -11.58 -13.36 8.14
CA ASN A 257 -12.14 -14.39 9.00
C ASN A 257 -13.42 -15.00 8.41
N ARG A 258 -14.32 -14.20 7.84
CA ARG A 258 -15.53 -14.72 7.18
C ARG A 258 -15.20 -15.59 5.97
N GLN A 259 -14.17 -15.24 5.19
CA GLN A 259 -13.73 -16.08 4.06
C GLN A 259 -13.10 -17.39 4.54
N LEU A 260 -12.31 -17.35 5.62
CA LEU A 260 -11.75 -18.55 6.25
C LEU A 260 -12.86 -19.44 6.83
N ASP A 261 -13.88 -18.86 7.47
CA ASP A 261 -15.02 -19.61 8.02
C ASP A 261 -15.86 -20.28 6.93
N LYS A 262 -16.05 -19.64 5.78
CA LYS A 262 -16.70 -20.26 4.62
C LYS A 262 -15.93 -21.47 4.09
N ARG A 263 -14.60 -21.46 4.18
CA ARG A 263 -13.72 -22.49 3.59
C ARG A 263 -13.42 -23.63 4.56
N TYR A 264 -13.27 -23.33 5.85
CA TYR A 264 -12.79 -24.27 6.87
C TYR A 264 -13.76 -24.48 8.03
N GLY A 265 -14.93 -23.83 8.00
CA GLY A 265 -15.87 -23.80 9.11
C GLY A 265 -15.51 -22.73 10.15
N ALA A 266 -16.52 -22.34 10.93
CA ALA A 266 -16.35 -21.36 12.00
C ALA A 266 -15.44 -21.89 13.10
N ARG A 267 -14.48 -21.09 13.55
CA ARG A 267 -13.70 -21.41 14.74
C ARG A 267 -14.60 -21.30 15.98
N ALA A 268 -14.50 -22.23 16.92
CA ALA A 268 -15.01 -21.99 18.27
C ALA A 268 -14.36 -20.69 18.78
N LYS A 269 -15.14 -19.75 19.30
CA LYS A 269 -14.62 -18.46 19.82
C LYS A 269 -13.58 -18.75 20.91
N LEU A 270 -12.31 -18.81 20.54
CA LEU A 270 -11.20 -18.75 21.49
C LEU A 270 -11.35 -17.39 22.17
N HIS A 271 -11.49 -17.42 23.50
CA HIS A 271 -11.59 -16.23 24.33
C HIS A 271 -10.58 -15.19 23.87
N GLN A 272 -11.05 -13.95 23.73
CA GLN A 272 -10.27 -12.75 23.50
C GLN A 272 -8.92 -12.85 24.22
N ARG A 273 -7.86 -13.27 23.52
CA ARG A 273 -6.50 -13.02 23.98
C ARG A 273 -6.32 -11.52 23.82
N ARG A 274 -6.53 -10.81 24.92
CA ARG A 274 -6.29 -9.37 25.04
C ARG A 274 -4.89 -9.08 24.49
N ILE A 275 -4.85 -8.20 23.50
CA ILE A 275 -3.66 -7.42 23.11
C ILE A 275 -3.32 -6.50 24.28
#